data_AF-A0A1I3HP04-F1
#
_entry.id   AF-A0A1I3HP04-F1
#
_cell.length_a   1.000
_cell.length_b   1.000
_cell.length_c   1.000
_cell.angle_alpha   90.00
_cell.angle_beta   90.00
_cell.angle_gamma   90.00
#
_symmetry.space_group_name_H-M   'P 1'
#
loop_
_entity.id
_entity.type
_entity.pdbx_description
1 polymer ?
#
loop_
_entity_poly.entity_id
_entity_poly.type
_entity_poly.pdbx_seq_one_letter_code
_entity_poly.pdbx_strand_id
1 'polypeptide(L)' 'MIVKLTVFVLIAAVWSAVSIRGLRGRGQNKEAALYGGIMGISVALGCLFIARVNLPSFILPSQMLFEPVGKLLLGK' A
#
# COMPACT_ATOMS: atom_id res chain seq x y z
N MET A 1 9.59 -18.43 -3.95
CA MET A 1 8.65 -17.35 -3.55
C MET A 1 9.06 -16.69 -2.24
N ILE A 2 9.27 -17.47 -1.18
CA ILE A 2 9.67 -16.97 0.15
C ILE A 2 10.92 -16.07 0.11
N VAL A 3 11.99 -16.47 -0.58
CA VAL A 3 13.21 -15.63 -0.67
C VAL A 3 12.93 -14.25 -1.27
N LYS A 4 12.10 -14.15 -2.31
CA LYS A 4 11.72 -12.86 -2.91
C LYS A 4 10.94 -11.98 -1.94
N LEU A 5 10.07 -12.59 -1.15
CA LEU A 5 9.22 -11.93 -0.18
C LEU A 5 10.04 -11.45 1.02
N THR A 6 10.95 -12.30 1.53
CA THR A 6 11.88 -11.96 2.61
C THR A 6 12.80 -10.80 2.21
N VAL A 7 13.38 -10.84 1.00
CA VAL A 7 14.24 -9.76 0.50
C VAL A 7 13.45 -8.46 0.33
N PHE A 8 12.24 -8.53 -0.23
CA PHE A 8 11.37 -7.36 -0.39
C PHE A 8 11.03 -6.71 0.95
N VAL A 9 10.60 -7.51 1.94
CA VAL A 9 10.25 -7.01 3.28
C VAL A 9 11.48 -6.42 3.99
N LEU A 10 12.65 -7.05 3.88
CA LEU A 10 13.88 -6.53 4.48
C LEU A 10 14.26 -5.16 3.89
N ILE A 11 14.27 -5.04 2.56
CA ILE A 11 14.61 -3.77 1.89
C ILE A 11 13.59 -2.68 2.28
N ALA A 12 12.30 -3.00 2.25
CA ALA A 12 11.26 -2.04 2.60
C ALA A 12 11.32 -1.63 4.08
N ALA A 13 11.63 -2.54 4.98
CA ALA A 13 11.80 -2.25 6.41
C ALA A 13 13.01 -1.36 6.67
N VAL A 14 14.16 -1.65 6.04
CA VAL A 14 15.36 -0.80 6.15
C VAL A 14 15.09 0.59 5.61
N TRP A 15 14.48 0.70 4.43
CA TRP A 15 14.14 1.99 3.82
C TRP A 15 13.15 2.78 4.69
N SER A 16 12.10 2.13 5.19
CA SER A 16 11.15 2.74 6.12
C SER A 16 11.83 3.23 7.39
N ALA A 17 12.72 2.43 7.99
CA ALA A 17 13.42 2.82 9.20
C ALA A 17 14.32 4.04 8.98
N VAL A 18 15.02 4.13 7.84
CA VAL A 18 15.84 5.29 7.47
C VAL A 18 14.97 6.53 7.27
N SER A 19 13.88 6.42 6.50
CA SER A 19 12.95 7.54 6.27
C SER A 19 12.31 8.04 7.56
N ILE A 20 11.80 7.13 8.41
CA ILE A 20 11.17 7.49 9.70
C ILE A 20 12.19 8.16 10.63
N ARG A 21 13.43 7.69 10.67
CA ARG A 21 14.50 8.35 11.44
C ARG A 21 14.80 9.75 10.92
N GLY A 22 14.82 9.93 9.59
CA GLY A 22 15.00 11.24 8.96
C GLY A 22 13.88 12.23 9.31
N LEU A 23 12.62 11.80 9.22
CA LEU A 23 11.46 12.63 9.57
C LEU A 23 11.40 12.94 11.07
N ARG A 24 11.72 11.95 11.92
CA ARG A 24 11.75 12.14 13.38
C ARG A 24 12.86 13.09 13.81
N GLY A 25 14.02 13.05 13.14
CA GLY A 25 15.11 14.01 13.36
C GLY A 25 14.74 15.46 13.02
N ARG A 26 13.75 15.67 12.14
CA ARG A 26 13.19 16.98 11.79
C ARG A 26 12.01 17.40 12.68
N GLY A 27 11.67 16.61 13.70
CA GLY A 27 10.51 16.87 14.57
C GLY A 27 9.15 16.61 13.92
N GLN A 28 9.12 16.08 12.69
CA GLN A 28 7.91 15.85 11.89
C GLN A 28 7.24 14.52 12.26
N ASN A 29 6.87 14.35 13.54
CA ASN A 29 6.33 13.09 14.06
C ASN A 29 4.99 12.69 13.42
N LYS A 30 4.14 13.67 13.06
CA LYS A 30 2.87 13.41 12.34
C LYS A 30 3.10 12.84 10.95
N GLU A 31 4.04 13.42 10.20
CA GLU A 31 4.40 12.97 8.87
C GLU A 31 5.06 11.59 8.92
N ALA A 32 5.89 11.33 9.94
CA ALA A 32 6.48 10.00 10.16
C ALA A 32 5.42 8.92 10.41
N ALA A 33 4.36 9.24 11.16
CA ALA A 33 3.26 8.32 11.39
C ALA A 33 2.44 8.06 10.11
N LEU A 34 2.14 9.12 9.34
CA LEU A 34 1.44 8.99 8.06
C LEU A 34 2.26 8.19 7.04
N TYR A 35 3.55 8.49 6.94
CA TYR A 35 4.50 7.76 6.10
C TYR A 35 4.56 6.28 6.49
N GLY A 36 4.69 5.98 7.78
CA GLY A 36 4.69 4.60 8.28
C GLY A 36 3.40 3.84 7.92
N GLY A 37 2.24 4.50 8.04
CA GLY A 37 0.95 3.92 7.68
C GLY A 37 0.83 3.62 6.18
N ILE A 38 1.15 4.59 5.32
CA ILE A 38 1.13 4.43 3.86
C ILE A 38 2.10 3.32 3.46
N MET A 39 3.32 3.36 4.01
CA MET A 39 4.36 2.41 3.64
C MET A 39 4.05 0.99 4.12
N GLY A 40 3.39 0.83 5.28
CA GLY A 40 2.89 -0.45 5.76
C GLY A 40 1.84 -1.04 4.80
N ILE A 41 0.89 -0.23 4.34
CA ILE A 41 -0.13 -0.66 3.37
C ILE A 41 0.53 -1.04 2.03
N SER A 42 1.48 -0.24 1.53
CA SER A 42 2.21 -0.54 0.31
C SER A 42 3.02 -1.83 0.39
N VAL A 43 3.67 -2.11 1.53
CA VAL A 43 4.40 -3.37 1.75
C VAL A 43 3.45 -4.56 1.79
N ALA A 44 2.29 -4.43 2.47
CA ALA A 44 1.29 -5.48 2.50
C ALA A 44 0.77 -5.81 1.09
N LEU A 45 0.47 -4.78 0.28
CA LEU A 45 0.06 -4.94 -1.11
C LEU A 45 1.16 -5.55 -1.98
N GLY A 46 2.41 -5.11 -1.82
CA GLY A 46 3.56 -5.68 -2.52
C GLY A 46 3.79 -7.15 -2.20
N CYS A 47 3.65 -7.55 -0.93
CA CYS A 47 3.69 -8.94 -0.50
C CYS A 47 2.58 -9.77 -1.14
N LEU A 48 1.34 -9.26 -1.16
CA LEU A 48 0.20 -9.89 -1.82
C LEU A 48 0.46 -10.11 -3.33
N PHE A 49 1.06 -9.11 -3.98
CA PHE A 49 1.40 -9.16 -5.41
C PHE A 49 2.51 -10.17 -5.70
N ILE A 50 3.58 -10.19 -4.89
CA ILE A 50 4.70 -11.14 -5.02
C ILE A 50 4.24 -12.56 -4.74
N ALA A 51 3.31 -12.76 -3.80
CA ALA A 51 2.71 -14.05 -3.50
C ALA A 51 1.80 -14.57 -4.62
N ARG A 52 1.58 -13.80 -5.71
CA ARG A 52 0.66 -14.14 -6.82
C ARG A 52 -0.70 -14.60 -6.29
N VAL A 53 -1.11 -14.07 -5.14
CA VAL A 53 -2.49 -14.25 -4.70
C VAL A 53 -3.34 -13.69 -5.84
N ASN A 54 -4.29 -14.48 -6.33
CA ASN A 54 -5.30 -13.98 -7.25
C ASN A 54 -6.13 -12.95 -6.47
N LEU A 55 -5.60 -11.74 -6.33
CA LEU A 55 -6.42 -10.61 -5.98
C LEU A 55 -7.41 -10.51 -7.13
N PRO A 56 -8.73 -10.48 -6.86
CA PRO A 56 -9.68 -10.11 -7.88
C PRO A 56 -9.14 -8.83 -8.51
N SER A 57 -9.02 -8.84 -9.83
CA SER A 57 -8.42 -7.76 -10.62
C SER A 57 -8.86 -6.41 -10.06
N PHE A 58 -7.97 -5.40 -10.08
CA PHE A 58 -8.24 -4.04 -9.59
C PHE A 58 -9.55 -3.44 -10.14
N ILE A 59 -10.06 -4.02 -11.22
CA ILE A 59 -11.38 -3.87 -11.80
C ILE A 59 -12.51 -4.08 -10.77
N LEU A 60 -12.52 -5.13 -9.95
CA LEU A 60 -13.60 -5.40 -8.99
C LEU A 60 -13.83 -4.28 -7.95
N PRO A 61 -12.82 -3.85 -7.17
CA PRO A 61 -13.02 -2.76 -6.22
C PRO A 61 -13.30 -1.42 -6.91
N SER A 62 -12.72 -1.19 -8.10
CA SER A 62 -13.03 0.01 -8.89
C SER A 62 -14.46 0.01 -9.45
N GLN A 63 -14.97 -1.13 -9.92
CA GLN A 63 -16.37 -1.28 -10.31
C GLN A 63 -17.27 -1.04 -9.11
N MET A 64 -17.00 -1.65 -7.95
CA MET A 64 -17.84 -1.44 -6.77
C MET A 64 -17.96 0.03 -6.34
N LEU A 65 -16.90 0.83 -6.52
CA LEU A 65 -16.90 2.26 -6.19
C LEU A 65 -17.52 3.14 -7.29
N PHE A 66 -17.23 2.86 -8.56
CA PHE A 66 -17.62 3.71 -9.69
C PHE A 66 -18.91 3.27 -10.39
N GLU A 67 -19.35 2.03 -10.22
CA GLU A 67 -20.62 1.52 -10.75
C GLU A 67 -21.86 2.21 -10.12
N PRO A 68 -21.94 2.48 -8.80
CA PRO A 68 -23.05 3.28 -8.26
C PRO A 68 -23.04 4.72 -8.78
N VAL A 69 -21.86 5.34 -8.93
CA VAL A 69 -21.73 6.70 -9.51
C VAL A 69 -22.13 6.71 -10.99
N GLY A 70 -21.73 5.69 -11.74
CA GLY A 70 -22.10 5.49 -13.14
C GLY A 70 -23.60 5.29 -13.33
N LYS A 71 -24.27 4.50 -12.49
CA LYS A 71 -25.73 4.35 -12.49
C LYS A 71 -26.45 5.65 -12.17
N LEU A 72 -25.93 6.41 -11.20
CA LEU A 72 -26.50 7.70 -10.81
C LEU A 72 -26.41 8.74 -11.94
N LEU A 73 -25.31 8.74 -12.70
CA LEU A 73 -25.09 9.63 -13.85
C LEU A 73 -25.86 9.21 -15.12
N LEU A 74 -26.02 7.90 -15.35
CA LEU A 74 -26.81 7.36 -16.47
C LEU A 74 -28.33 7.40 -16.22
N GLY A 75 -28.78 7.83 -15.03
CA GLY A 75 -30.19 8.01 -14.70
C GLY A 75 -31.02 6.73 -14.84
N LYS A 76 -30.47 5.59 -14.41
CA LYS A 76 -31.15 4.28 -14.46
C LYS A 76 -31.03 3.53 -13.14
#